data_AF-A0A936CER9-F1
#
_entry.id   AF-A0A936CER9-F1
#
_cell.length_a   1.000
_cell.length_b   1.000
_cell.length_c   1.000
_cell.angle_alpha   90.00
_cell.angle_beta   90.00
_cell.angle_gamma   90.00
#
_symmetry.space_group_name_H-M   'P 1'
#
loop_
_entity.id
_entity.type
_entity.pdbx_description
1 polymer ?
#
loop_
_entity_poly.entity_id
_entity_poly.type
_entity_poly.pdbx_seq_one_letter_code
_entity_poly.pdbx_strand_id
1 'polypeptide(L)' 'MVERLNREIRRALAASEVKSRLEGLGNELRTGSPEEMRARVAKEAARWSKVIRDAKIAQQ' A
#
# COMPACT_ATOMS: atom_id res chain seq x y z
N MET A 1 -8.98 17.65 0.10
CA MET A 1 -7.49 17.56 0.07
C MET A 1 -7.00 16.18 -0.31
N VAL A 2 -7.49 15.11 0.34
CA VAL A 2 -7.12 13.71 0.05
C VAL A 2 -7.31 13.35 -1.43
N GLU A 3 -8.45 13.69 -2.03
CA GLU A 3 -8.71 13.44 -3.46
C GLU A 3 -7.71 14.13 -4.40
N ARG A 4 -7.36 15.38 -4.11
CA ARG A 4 -6.36 16.12 -4.89
C ARG A 4 -5.00 15.43 -4.79
N LEU A 5 -4.57 15.04 -3.60
CA LEU A 5 -3.31 14.33 -3.41
C LEU A 5 -3.31 12.98 -4.13
N ASN A 6 -4.38 12.18 -3.99
CA ASN A 6 -4.50 10.89 -4.66
C ASN A 6 -4.38 11.03 -6.18
N ARG A 7 -5.05 12.04 -6.76
CA ARG A 7 -4.96 12.33 -8.19
C ARG A 7 -3.54 12.71 -8.63
N GLU A 8 -2.87 13.61 -7.92
CA GLU A 8 -1.51 14.02 -8.30
C GLU A 8 -0.51 12.85 -8.15
N ILE A 9 -0.66 12.01 -7.12
CA ILE A 9 0.14 10.79 -6.96
C ILE A 9 -0.08 9.85 -8.15
N ARG A 10 -1.35 9.60 -8.54
CA ARG A 10 -1.65 8.76 -9.71
C ARG A 10 -1.03 9.32 -10.99
N ARG A 11 -1.05 10.64 -11.16
CA ARG A 11 -0.43 11.30 -12.31
C ARG A 11 1.08 11.08 -12.34
N ALA A 12 1.76 11.22 -11.19
CA ALA A 12 3.19 10.97 -11.10
C ALA A 12 3.54 9.50 -11.40
N LEU A 13 2.72 8.57 -10.91
CA LEU A 13 2.91 7.13 -11.12
C LEU A 13 2.58 6.66 -12.54
N ALA A 14 1.85 7.46 -13.32
CA ALA A 14 1.61 7.20 -14.74
C ALA A 14 2.83 7.51 -15.64
N ALA A 15 3.82 8.24 -15.13
CA ALA A 15 5.07 8.44 -15.84
C ALA A 15 5.87 7.13 -15.90
N SER A 16 6.21 6.68 -17.12
CA SER A 16 6.89 5.40 -17.36
C SER A 16 8.23 5.30 -16.64
N GLU A 17 9.00 6.39 -16.57
CA GLU A 17 10.27 6.45 -15.83
C GLU A 17 10.08 6.19 -14.33
N VAL A 18 9.05 6.79 -13.73
CA VAL A 18 8.73 6.61 -12.30
C VAL A 18 8.31 5.17 -12.03
N LYS A 19 7.46 4.61 -12.91
CA LYS A 19 7.02 3.22 -12.82
C LYS A 19 8.21 2.26 -12.92
N SER A 20 9.04 2.37 -13.95
CA SER A 20 10.21 1.50 -14.16
C SER A 20 11.22 1.61 -13.02
N ARG A 21 11.42 2.80 -12.44
CA ARG A 21 12.31 2.95 -11.29
C ARG A 21 11.77 2.22 -10.05
N LEU A 22 10.47 2.31 -9.78
CA LEU A 22 9.87 1.63 -8.63
C LEU A 22 9.88 0.11 -8.79
N GLU A 23 9.54 -0.38 -9.99
CA GLU A 23 9.60 -1.80 -10.33
C GLU A 23 11.03 -2.34 -10.26
N GLY A 24 12.03 -1.57 -10.71
CA GLY A 24 13.45 -1.92 -10.62
C GLY A 24 13.98 -2.04 -9.18
N LEU A 25 13.29 -1.45 -8.20
CA LEU A 25 13.57 -1.60 -6.77
C LEU A 25 12.83 -2.79 -6.13
N GLY A 26 12.15 -3.61 -6.93
CA GLY A 26 11.34 -4.74 -6.45
C GLY A 26 9.97 -4.34 -5.90
N ASN A 27 9.50 -3.12 -6.15
CA ASN A 27 8.17 -2.69 -5.73
C ASN A 27 7.13 -3.10 -6.77
N GLU A 28 6.00 -3.63 -6.30
CA GLU A 28 4.82 -3.79 -7.14
C GLU A 28 3.97 -2.51 -7.05
N LEU A 29 3.77 -1.86 -8.20
CA LEU A 29 3.01 -0.62 -8.23
C LEU A 29 1.51 -0.90 -8.10
N ARG A 30 0.93 -0.64 -6.92
CA ARG A 30 -0.52 -0.60 -6.72
C ARG A 30 -1.03 0.82 -6.58
N THR A 31 -1.67 1.32 -7.63
CA THR A 31 -2.49 2.52 -7.57
C THR A 31 -3.94 2.15 -7.28
N GLY A 32 -4.56 2.78 -6.28
CA GLY A 32 -5.96 2.55 -5.90
C GLY A 32 -6.60 3.80 -5.32
N SER A 33 -7.91 3.73 -5.06
CA SER A 33 -8.64 4.80 -4.38
C SER A 33 -8.25 4.88 -2.90
N PRO A 34 -8.50 6.01 -2.24
CA PRO A 34 -8.32 6.10 -0.78
C PRO A 34 -9.11 5.03 -0.02
N GLU A 35 -10.28 4.64 -0.51
CA GLU A 35 -11.14 3.60 0.08
C GLU A 35 -10.51 2.22 -0.05
N GLU A 36 -9.97 1.90 -1.23
CA GLU A 36 -9.20 0.66 -1.45
C GLU A 36 -7.97 0.60 -0.54
N MET A 37 -7.29 1.73 -0.32
CA MET A 37 -6.17 1.83 0.61
C MET A 37 -6.63 1.55 2.05
N ARG A 38 -7.73 2.15 2.50
CA ARG A 38 -8.29 1.90 3.85
C ARG A 38 -8.67 0.43 4.03
N ALA A 39 -9.36 -0.15 3.05
CA ALA A 39 -9.75 -1.57 3.08
C ALA A 39 -8.53 -2.49 3.15
N ARG A 40 -7.45 -2.18 2.41
CA ARG A 40 -6.20 -2.93 2.45
C ARG A 40 -5.53 -2.86 3.83
N VAL A 41 -5.43 -1.67 4.41
CA VAL A 41 -4.84 -1.50 5.75
C VAL A 41 -5.61 -2.30 6.79
N ALA A 42 -6.95 -2.25 6.76
CA ALA A 42 -7.79 -3.01 7.69
C ALA A 42 -7.57 -4.54 7.53
N LYS A 43 -7.52 -5.03 6.28
CA LYS A 43 -7.26 -6.45 5.99
C LYS A 43 -5.88 -6.89 6.47
N GLU A 44 -4.84 -6.11 6.20
CA GLU A 44 -3.48 -6.42 6.62
C GLU A 44 -3.35 -6.38 8.14
N ALA A 45 -3.91 -5.37 8.81
CA ALA A 45 -3.91 -5.29 10.27
C ALA A 45 -4.56 -6.53 10.91
N ALA A 46 -5.71 -6.98 10.39
CA ALA A 46 -6.37 -8.18 10.87
C ALA A 46 -5.54 -9.45 10.63
N ARG A 47 -4.95 -9.58 9.43
CA ARG A 47 -4.08 -10.70 9.07
C ARG A 47 -2.87 -10.79 9.99
N TRP A 48 -2.12 -9.70 10.14
CA TRP A 48 -0.90 -9.69 10.95
C TRP A 48 -1.20 -9.87 12.44
N SER A 49 -2.32 -9.33 12.92
CA SER A 49 -2.81 -9.62 14.28
C SER A 49 -3.06 -11.11 14.50
N LYS A 50 -3.62 -11.82 13.51
CA LYS A 50 -3.80 -13.28 13.57
C LYS A 50 -2.45 -14.00 13.56
N VAL A 51 -1.55 -13.62 12.65
CA VAL A 51 -0.19 -14.22 12.56
C VAL A 51 0.56 -14.10 13.88
N ILE A 52 0.54 -12.93 14.52
CA ILE A 52 1.20 -12.70 15.82
C ILE A 52 0.67 -13.66 16.89
N ARG A 53 -0.66 -13.79 16.99
CA ARG A 53 -1.29 -14.71 17.95
C ARG A 53 -0.95 -16.17 17.66
N ASP A 54 -1.07 -16.59 16.41
CA ASP A 54 -0.85 -17.97 15.99
C ASP A 54 0.63 -18.37 16.18
N ALA A 55 1.56 -17.45 15.91
CA ALA A 55 3.01 -17.66 16.06
C ALA A 55 3.54 -17.40 17.48
N LYS A 56 2.67 -17.02 18.44
CA LYS A 56 3.03 -16.67 19.83
C LYS A 56 4.17 -15.64 19.93
N ILE A 57 4.20 -14.68 19.00
CA ILE A 57 5.18 -13.61 19.02
C ILE A 57 4.77 -12.63 20.14
N ALA A 58 5.66 -12.36 21.09
CA ALA A 58 5.39 -11.40 22.14
C ALA A 58 5.18 -9.99 21.54
N GLN A 59 4.05 -9.36 21.85
CA GLN A 59 3.87 -7.94 21.57
C GLN A 59 4.70 -7.16 22.60
N GLN A 60 5.67 -6.37 22.12
CA GLN A 60 6.44 -5.42 22.92
C GLN A 60 5.63 -4.15 23.16
#